data_AF-A0A3M3AWI5-F1
#
_entry.id   AF-A0A3M3AWI5-F1
#
_cell.length_a   1.000
_cell.length_b   1.000
_cell.length_c   1.000
_cell.angle_alpha   90.00
_cell.angle_beta   90.00
_cell.angle_gamma   90.00
#
_symmetry.space_group_name_H-M   'P 1'
#
loop_
_entity.id
_entity.type
_entity.pdbx_description
1 polymer ?
#
loop_
_entity_poly.entity_id
_entity_poly.type
_entity_poly.pdbx_seq_one_letter_code
_entity_poly.pdbx_strand_id
1 'polypeptide(L)'
;MPVRLAKEGETPQVGVVLLAGTNHHIRLLKDGTLAYTAEPVNEVYRPSIDVFFESVTRYWTGEAVGVLLTGMGRDGAQGLKAMRERGFLTIAQDQASSAVYGMPKAAAAIDAAVEIRPLHTIAPRLMEVFTQ
;
A
#
# COMPACT_ATOMS: atom_id res chain seq x y z
N MET A 1 6.27 -11.76 14.23
CA MET A 1 6.00 -11.77 12.77
C MET A 1 7.32 -11.55 12.03
N PRO A 2 7.81 -12.51 11.22
CA PRO A 2 8.98 -12.32 10.38
C PRO A 2 8.79 -11.15 9.40
N VAL A 3 9.85 -10.35 9.25
CA VAL A 3 9.95 -9.26 8.27
C VAL A 3 11.11 -9.58 7.35
N ARG A 4 10.87 -9.62 6.03
CA ARG A 4 11.91 -9.93 5.04
C ARG A 4 11.57 -9.38 3.66
N LEU A 5 12.55 -9.41 2.76
CA LEU A 5 12.33 -9.08 1.36
C LEU A 5 11.40 -10.12 0.71
N ALA A 6 10.49 -9.65 -0.14
CA ALA A 6 9.65 -10.49 -0.97
C ALA A 6 10.51 -11.22 -2.01
N LYS A 7 10.23 -12.51 -2.24
CA LYS A 7 10.86 -13.31 -3.28
C LYS A 7 9.96 -13.38 -4.52
N GLU A 8 10.58 -13.56 -5.68
CA GLU A 8 9.87 -13.80 -6.93
C GLU A 8 9.01 -15.08 -6.83
N GLY A 9 7.77 -15.01 -7.30
CA GLY A 9 6.83 -16.13 -7.28
C GLY A 9 6.27 -16.46 -5.89
N GLU A 10 6.48 -15.60 -4.90
CA GLU A 10 6.04 -15.86 -3.54
C GLU A 10 4.58 -15.43 -3.29
N THR A 11 3.77 -16.32 -2.72
CA THR A 11 2.41 -15.98 -2.26
C THR A 11 2.46 -15.37 -0.85
N PRO A 12 1.86 -14.18 -0.61
CA PRO A 12 1.75 -13.61 0.74
C PRO A 12 1.10 -14.58 1.74
N GLN A 13 1.64 -14.65 2.95
CA GLN A 13 1.17 -15.57 4.01
C GLN A 13 0.79 -14.80 5.28
N VAL A 14 -0.15 -15.36 6.04
CA VAL A 14 -0.54 -14.84 7.35
C VAL A 14 0.67 -14.78 8.29
N GLY A 15 0.80 -13.67 9.02
CA GLY A 15 1.86 -13.50 10.00
C GLY A 15 3.24 -13.25 9.41
N VAL A 16 3.33 -12.78 8.15
CA VAL A 16 4.58 -12.40 7.47
C VAL A 16 4.47 -10.98 6.94
N VAL A 17 5.53 -10.18 7.10
CA VAL A 17 5.68 -8.88 6.43
C VAL A 17 6.70 -9.03 5.31
N LEU A 18 6.28 -8.65 4.10
CA LEU A 18 7.10 -8.68 2.90
C LEU A 18 7.43 -7.25 2.47
N LEU A 19 8.71 -7.00 2.22
CA LEU A 19 9.23 -5.71 1.76
C LEU A 19 9.67 -5.81 0.31
N ALA A 20 9.36 -4.79 -0.51
CA ALA A 20 9.97 -4.64 -1.82
C ALA A 20 11.49 -4.50 -1.67
N GLY A 21 12.25 -5.38 -2.30
CA GLY A 21 13.69 -5.54 -2.04
C GLY A 21 14.60 -5.27 -3.23
N THR A 22 14.05 -4.76 -4.34
CA THR A 22 14.80 -4.56 -5.59
C THR A 22 14.58 -3.16 -6.14
N ASN A 23 15.35 -2.80 -7.16
CA ASN A 23 15.15 -1.58 -7.94
C ASN A 23 14.05 -1.75 -9.01
N HIS A 24 13.12 -2.69 -8.84
CA HIS A 24 11.97 -2.92 -9.71
C HIS A 24 10.68 -2.78 -8.92
N HIS A 25 9.57 -2.53 -9.61
CA HIS A 25 8.25 -2.51 -8.99
C HIS A 25 7.89 -3.91 -8.52
N ILE A 26 7.32 -4.01 -7.31
CA ILE A 26 6.67 -5.24 -6.87
C ILE A 26 5.18 -5.18 -7.22
N ARG A 27 4.62 -6.28 -7.71
CA ARG A 27 3.20 -6.40 -8.06
C ARG A 27 2.65 -7.73 -7.58
N LEU A 28 1.37 -7.73 -7.23
CA LEU A 28 0.57 -8.94 -7.12
C LEU A 28 0.17 -9.40 -8.52
N LEU A 29 0.27 -10.69 -8.78
CA LEU A 29 -0.18 -11.32 -10.02
C LEU A 29 -1.55 -11.97 -9.84
N LYS A 30 -2.19 -12.32 -10.97
CA LYS A 30 -3.51 -12.96 -11.00
C LYS A 30 -3.57 -14.30 -10.25
N ASP A 31 -2.44 -15.01 -10.17
CA ASP A 31 -2.32 -16.29 -9.45
C ASP A 31 -2.05 -16.11 -7.94
N GLY A 32 -2.03 -14.86 -7.44
CA GLY A 32 -1.80 -14.54 -6.04
C GLY A 32 -0.33 -14.50 -5.63
N THR A 33 0.61 -14.66 -6.57
CA THR A 33 2.04 -14.53 -6.29
C THR A 33 2.54 -13.09 -6.46
N LEU A 34 3.68 -12.77 -5.85
CA LEU A 34 4.39 -11.52 -6.03
C LEU A 34 5.48 -11.66 -7.10
N ALA A 35 5.62 -10.64 -7.93
CA ALA A 35 6.65 -10.57 -8.96
C ALA A 35 7.28 -9.18 -9.02
N TYR A 36 8.56 -9.14 -9.40
CA TYR A 36 9.26 -7.91 -9.70
C TYR A 36 9.23 -7.60 -11.20
N THR A 37 8.97 -6.35 -11.54
CA THR A 37 8.94 -5.90 -12.94
C THR A 37 9.52 -4.50 -13.09
N ALA A 38 10.21 -4.28 -14.22
CA ALA A 38 10.68 -2.95 -14.59
C ALA A 38 9.54 -2.05 -15.09
N GLU A 39 8.39 -2.62 -15.46
CA GLU A 39 7.24 -1.87 -15.96
C GLU A 39 6.42 -1.26 -14.81
N PRO A 40 5.87 -0.04 -14.98
CA PRO A 40 6.03 0.84 -16.12
C PRO A 40 7.43 1.48 -16.11
N VAL A 41 8.15 1.44 -17.24
CA VAL A 41 9.53 1.99 -17.27
C VAL A 41 9.58 3.49 -16.96
N ASN A 42 8.51 4.22 -17.29
CA ASN A 42 8.42 5.67 -17.15
C ASN A 42 7.91 6.14 -15.78
N GLU A 43 7.67 5.22 -14.84
CA GLU A 43 7.24 5.61 -13.49
C GLU A 43 8.37 6.32 -12.75
N VAL A 44 8.04 7.46 -12.12
CA VAL A 44 9.05 8.33 -11.47
C VAL A 44 9.55 7.68 -10.18
N TYR A 45 8.68 6.92 -9.52
CA TYR A 45 8.97 6.22 -8.27
C TYR A 45 9.32 4.77 -8.56
N ARG A 46 10.47 4.29 -8.10
CA ARG A 46 10.85 2.88 -8.26
C ARG A 46 11.55 2.34 -7.01
N PRO A 47 10.94 1.34 -6.33
CA PRO A 47 9.59 0.81 -6.52
C PRO A 47 8.49 1.88 -6.29
N SER A 48 7.33 1.70 -6.93
CA SER A 48 6.17 2.59 -6.78
C SER A 48 5.06 1.92 -5.97
N ILE A 49 4.48 2.68 -5.05
CA ILE A 49 3.33 2.30 -4.24
C ILE A 49 2.06 2.28 -5.10
N ASP A 50 1.88 3.24 -6.00
CA ASP A 50 0.73 3.26 -6.93
C ASP A 50 0.68 1.98 -7.77
N VAL A 51 1.82 1.57 -8.32
CA VAL A 51 1.95 0.33 -9.10
C VAL A 51 1.59 -0.91 -8.29
N PHE A 52 2.00 -0.97 -7.02
CA PHE A 52 1.65 -2.09 -6.14
C PHE A 52 0.15 -2.09 -5.82
N PHE A 53 -0.42 -0.97 -5.40
CA PHE A 53 -1.84 -0.85 -5.08
C PHE A 53 -2.74 -1.15 -6.29
N GLU A 54 -2.41 -0.67 -7.50
CA GLU A 54 -3.14 -1.04 -8.72
C GLU A 54 -3.14 -2.55 -8.97
N SER A 55 -2.03 -3.23 -8.70
CA SER A 55 -1.97 -4.68 -8.86
C SER A 55 -2.86 -5.40 -7.83
N VAL A 56 -2.91 -4.89 -6.59
CA VAL A 56 -3.79 -5.40 -5.53
C VAL A 56 -5.25 -5.18 -5.90
N THR A 57 -5.65 -3.98 -6.33
CA THR A 57 -7.04 -3.69 -6.72
C THR A 57 -7.53 -4.54 -7.88
N ARG A 58 -6.62 -4.89 -8.79
CA ARG A 58 -6.92 -5.70 -9.97
C ARG A 58 -7.06 -7.18 -9.68
N TYR A 59 -6.21 -7.73 -8.81
CA TYR A 59 -6.07 -9.18 -8.66
C TYR A 59 -6.48 -9.74 -7.30
N TRP A 60 -6.48 -8.93 -6.23
CA TRP A 60 -6.94 -9.38 -4.92
C TRP A 60 -8.46 -9.39 -4.85
N THR A 61 -9.03 -10.49 -4.37
CA THR A 61 -10.48 -10.68 -4.24
C THR A 61 -10.96 -10.77 -2.79
N GLY A 62 -10.03 -10.89 -1.84
CA GLY A 62 -10.34 -10.92 -0.41
C GLY A 62 -10.42 -9.53 0.20
N GLU A 63 -10.48 -9.50 1.52
CA GLU A 63 -10.40 -8.26 2.28
C GLU A 63 -8.98 -7.67 2.23
N ALA A 64 -8.91 -6.35 2.13
CA ALA A 64 -7.65 -5.61 2.14
C ALA A 64 -7.86 -4.25 2.77
N VAL A 65 -6.79 -3.73 3.38
CA VAL A 65 -6.71 -2.35 3.85
C VAL A 65 -5.50 -1.70 3.21
N GLY A 66 -5.70 -0.58 2.50
CA GLY A 66 -4.63 0.25 1.98
C GLY A 66 -4.16 1.24 3.05
N VAL A 67 -2.86 1.31 3.31
CA VAL A 67 -2.30 2.27 4.28
C VAL A 67 -1.20 3.07 3.62
N LEU A 68 -1.32 4.40 3.64
CA LEU A 68 -0.30 5.32 3.12
C LEU A 68 0.29 6.17 4.26
N LEU A 69 1.58 5.94 4.53
CA LEU A 69 2.31 6.57 5.64
C LEU A 69 3.13 7.78 5.17
N THR A 70 3.78 8.43 6.13
CA THR A 70 4.71 9.56 5.94
C THR A 70 5.68 9.33 4.79
N GLY A 71 5.97 10.41 4.06
CA GLY A 71 6.97 10.43 2.99
C GLY A 71 6.75 11.59 2.02
N MET A 72 7.74 11.82 1.17
CA MET A 72 7.73 12.91 0.19
C MET A 72 7.00 12.53 -1.10
N GLY A 73 6.51 13.54 -1.81
CA GLY A 73 5.88 13.33 -3.12
C GLY A 73 4.42 12.90 -3.02
N ARG A 74 3.97 12.13 -4.01
CA ARG A 74 2.56 11.74 -4.21
C ARG A 74 2.35 10.27 -4.55
N ASP A 75 3.41 9.48 -4.53
CA ASP A 75 3.34 8.04 -4.82
C ASP A 75 2.40 7.36 -3.82
N GLY A 76 1.57 6.47 -4.34
CA GLY A 76 0.56 5.73 -3.58
C GLY A 76 -0.77 6.46 -3.43
N ALA A 77 -0.89 7.75 -3.77
CA ALA A 77 -2.16 8.46 -3.65
C ALA A 77 -3.21 7.93 -4.64
N GLN A 78 -2.84 7.72 -5.91
CA GLN A 78 -3.77 7.26 -6.96
C GLN A 78 -4.14 5.79 -6.77
N GLY A 79 -3.17 4.95 -6.42
CA GLY A 79 -3.38 3.56 -6.09
C GLY A 79 -4.26 3.41 -4.84
N LEU A 80 -4.06 4.26 -3.83
CA LEU A 80 -4.93 4.26 -2.65
C LEU A 80 -6.35 4.71 -3.02
N LYS A 81 -6.50 5.68 -3.93
CA LYS A 81 -7.81 6.07 -4.46
C LYS A 81 -8.50 4.91 -5.17
N ALA A 82 -7.77 4.19 -6.03
CA ALA A 82 -8.28 3.00 -6.70
C ALA A 82 -8.70 1.91 -5.69
N MET A 83 -7.95 1.73 -4.60
CA MET A 83 -8.35 0.81 -3.51
C MET A 83 -9.67 1.23 -2.87
N ARG A 84 -9.83 2.52 -2.57
CA ARG A 84 -11.08 3.06 -2.03
C ARG A 84 -12.25 2.86 -2.98
N GLU A 85 -12.07 3.16 -4.27
CA GLU A 85 -13.11 2.98 -5.30
C GLU A 85 -13.53 1.51 -5.47
N ARG A 86 -12.62 0.58 -5.19
CA ARG A 86 -12.92 -0.86 -5.15
C ARG A 86 -13.69 -1.30 -3.90
N GLY A 87 -13.81 -0.42 -2.90
CA GLY A 87 -14.49 -0.69 -1.63
C GLY A 87 -13.58 -1.12 -0.48
N PHE A 88 -12.26 -1.08 -0.66
CA PHE A 88 -11.33 -1.36 0.43
C PHE A 88 -11.27 -0.19 1.42
N LEU A 89 -11.06 -0.49 2.69
CA LEU A 89 -10.73 0.54 3.67
C LEU A 89 -9.36 1.13 3.31
N THR A 90 -9.26 2.45 3.33
CA THR A 90 -8.01 3.15 3.08
C THR A 90 -7.70 4.14 4.19
N ILE A 91 -6.46 4.11 4.68
CA ILE A 91 -6.01 4.90 5.81
C ILE A 91 -4.78 5.70 5.38
N ALA A 92 -4.77 7.00 5.66
CA ALA A 92 -3.59 7.85 5.52
C ALA A 92 -3.09 8.29 6.90
N GLN A 93 -1.77 8.42 7.06
CA GLN A 93 -1.19 8.98 8.27
C GLN A 93 -1.51 10.48 8.39
N ASP A 94 -1.83 10.96 9.60
CA ASP A 94 -2.11 12.37 9.85
C ASP A 94 -0.84 13.25 9.75
N GLN A 95 -1.06 14.57 9.69
CA GLN A 95 0.04 15.53 9.63
C GLN A 95 0.86 15.56 10.91
N ALA A 96 0.22 15.48 12.08
CA ALA A 96 0.89 15.67 13.37
C ALA A 96 1.91 14.57 13.69
N SER A 97 1.67 13.33 13.23
CA SER A 97 2.61 12.22 13.42
C SER A 97 3.55 11.98 12.24
N SER A 98 3.38 12.70 11.12
CA SER A 98 4.21 12.53 9.93
C SER A 98 5.52 13.31 10.04
N ALA A 99 6.65 12.67 9.72
CA ALA A 99 7.93 13.35 9.55
C ALA A 99 7.92 14.22 8.28
N VAL A 100 7.31 13.71 7.20
CA VAL A 100 7.06 14.43 5.96
C VAL A 100 5.63 14.16 5.52
N TYR A 101 4.78 15.18 5.59
CA TYR A 101 3.38 15.10 5.21
C TYR A 101 3.19 15.40 3.71
N GLY A 102 3.86 14.61 2.86
CA GLY A 102 3.76 14.68 1.39
C GLY A 102 2.75 13.69 0.84
N MET A 103 3.09 12.39 0.85
CA MET A 103 2.24 11.33 0.30
C MET A 103 0.87 11.27 0.98
N PRO A 104 0.76 11.33 2.33
CA PRO A 104 -0.55 11.33 2.98
C PRO A 104 -1.39 12.57 2.65
N LYS A 105 -0.75 13.73 2.46
CA LYS A 105 -1.42 14.97 2.02
C LYS A 105 -1.94 14.83 0.59
N ALA A 106 -1.16 14.23 -0.31
CA ALA A 106 -1.58 13.99 -1.69
C ALA A 106 -2.78 13.04 -1.75
N ALA A 107 -2.79 11.98 -0.93
CA ALA A 107 -3.92 11.08 -0.81
C ALA A 107 -5.17 11.78 -0.23
N ALA A 108 -5.02 12.60 0.81
CA ALA A 108 -6.13 13.36 1.37
C ALA A 108 -6.75 14.34 0.36
N ALA A 109 -5.90 15.02 -0.44
CA ALA A 109 -6.35 16.02 -1.41
C ALA A 109 -7.21 15.47 -2.56
N ILE A 110 -7.15 14.16 -2.83
CA ILE A 110 -7.95 13.50 -3.87
C ILE A 110 -9.02 12.56 -3.30
N ASP A 111 -9.30 12.68 -2.00
CA ASP A 111 -10.21 11.79 -1.28
C ASP A 111 -9.83 10.30 -1.46
N ALA A 112 -8.54 9.97 -1.39
CA ALA A 112 -8.07 8.59 -1.46
C ALA A 112 -8.22 7.86 -0.12
N ALA A 113 -8.08 8.57 0.99
CA ALA A 113 -8.20 8.00 2.34
C ALA A 113 -9.64 8.09 2.86
N VAL A 114 -10.16 6.98 3.40
CA VAL A 114 -11.41 6.96 4.18
C VAL A 114 -11.15 7.47 5.60
N GLU A 115 -10.03 7.06 6.20
CA GLU A 115 -9.61 7.50 7.54
C GLU A 115 -8.25 8.23 7.45
N ILE A 116 -8.11 9.35 8.17
CA ILE A 116 -6.82 10.01 8.38
C ILE A 116 -6.50 9.90 9.87
N ARG A 117 -5.36 9.28 10.21
CA ARG A 117 -5.10 8.83 11.60
C ARG A 117 -3.67 9.09 12.08
N PRO A 118 -3.48 9.39 13.38
CA PRO A 118 -2.15 9.37 13.99
C PRO A 118 -1.51 7.98 13.87
N LEU A 119 -0.21 7.93 13.59
CA LEU A 119 0.56 6.70 13.35
C LEU A 119 0.31 5.61 14.40
N HIS A 120 0.35 5.98 15.68
CA HIS A 120 0.18 5.04 16.80
C HIS A 120 -1.22 4.40 16.87
N THR A 121 -2.21 4.95 16.16
CA THR A 121 -3.59 4.43 16.14
C THR A 121 -3.89 3.57 14.91
N ILE A 122 -3.00 3.54 13.90
CA ILE A 122 -3.21 2.78 12.67
C ILE A 122 -3.15 1.27 12.95
N ALA A 123 -2.14 0.79 13.67
CA ALA A 123 -2.03 -0.64 13.98
C ALA A 123 -3.22 -1.18 14.81
N PRO A 124 -3.67 -0.51 15.90
CA PRO A 124 -4.91 -0.88 16.58
C PRO A 124 -6.12 -0.95 15.64
N ARG A 125 -6.23 0.00 14.70
CA ARG A 125 -7.33 -0.01 13.72
C ARG A 125 -7.29 -1.22 12.81
N LEU A 126 -6.11 -1.59 12.31
CA LEU A 126 -5.97 -2.78 11.46
C LEU A 126 -6.39 -4.05 12.20
N MET A 127 -6.08 -4.15 13.49
CA MET A 127 -6.55 -5.28 14.31
C MET A 127 -8.08 -5.32 14.36
N GLU A 128 -8.76 -4.21 14.66
CA GLU A 128 -10.24 -4.18 14.69
C GLU A 128 -10.90 -4.66 13.40
N VAL A 129 -10.29 -4.35 12.25
CA VAL A 129 -10.83 -4.70 10.93
C VAL A 129 -10.71 -6.19 10.63
N PHE A 130 -9.59 -6.83 10.99
CA PHE A 130 -9.30 -8.23 10.66
C PHE A 130 -9.57 -9.23 11.81
N THR A 131 -10.18 -8.78 12.92
CA THR A 131 -10.55 -9.66 14.06
C THR A 131 -12.02 -10.13 13.99
N GLN A 132 -12.73 -9.85 12.88
CA GLN A 132 -14.02 -10.46 12.56
C GLN A 132 -13.83 -11.72 11.71
#